data_AF-A0A537R8F9-F1
#
_entry.id   AF-A0A537R8F9-F1
#
_cell.length_a   1.000
_cell.length_b   1.000
_cell.length_c   1.000
_cell.angle_alpha   90.00
_cell.angle_beta   90.00
_cell.angle_gamma   90.00
#
_symmetry.space_group_name_H-M   'P 1'
#
loop_
_entity.id
_entity.type
_entity.pdbx_description
1 polymer ?
#
loop_
_entity_poly.entity_id
_entity_poly.type
_entity_poly.pdbx_seq_one_letter_code
_entity_poly.pdbx_strand_id
1 'polypeptide(L)'
;MFAHDVRAYSHGCMRVQDPAKYAEVLLNIARPTENWTADKIKRMFGTGEQDIQLPAQIWVLLTYQNAFVDEAGKLQIRRDIYNLDNRTLAAIKTERGMIEPPQERKREEAVATSQRRPGVAPRNVSFFEALFGFGRPMQARPVPPRGITR
;
A
#
# COMPACT_ATOMS: atom_id res chain seq x y z
N MET A 1 -26.43 4.29 -13.64
CA MET A 1 -24.96 4.05 -13.60
C MET A 1 -24.38 4.16 -12.19
N PHE A 2 -24.42 5.33 -11.53
CA PHE A 2 -23.84 5.47 -10.18
C PHE A 2 -24.66 4.86 -9.04
N ALA A 3 -25.96 4.63 -9.26
CA ALA A 3 -26.85 3.94 -8.32
C ALA A 3 -26.71 2.40 -8.32
N HIS A 4 -25.84 1.83 -9.16
CA HIS A 4 -25.61 0.37 -9.18
C HIS A 4 -24.45 -0.03 -8.28
N ASP A 5 -24.55 -1.22 -7.71
CA ASP A 5 -23.48 -1.81 -6.88
C ASP A 5 -22.25 -2.17 -7.72
N VAL A 6 -22.47 -2.78 -8.88
CA VAL A 6 -21.42 -3.05 -9.88
C VAL A 6 -21.41 -1.90 -10.87
N ARG A 7 -20.24 -1.28 -11.11
CA ARG A 7 -20.10 -0.11 -12.01
C ARG A 7 -19.03 -0.26 -13.09
N ALA A 8 -18.60 -1.48 -13.37
CA ALA A 8 -17.63 -1.81 -14.41
C ALA A 8 -18.26 -1.85 -15.81
N TYR A 9 -19.00 -0.80 -16.20
CA TYR A 9 -19.72 -0.72 -17.49
C TYR A 9 -18.97 0.11 -18.56
N SER A 10 -17.77 0.61 -18.24
CA SER A 10 -17.00 1.49 -19.13
C SER A 10 -16.12 0.71 -20.09
N HIS A 11 -15.91 1.26 -21.29
CA HIS A 11 -14.95 0.77 -22.29
C HIS A 11 -13.49 1.19 -22.02
N GLY A 12 -13.20 1.74 -20.84
CA GLY A 12 -11.83 2.09 -20.41
C GLY A 12 -11.71 3.42 -19.64
N CYS A 13 -12.56 4.40 -19.94
CA CYS A 13 -12.53 5.68 -19.23
C CYS A 13 -13.22 5.62 -17.87
N MET A 14 -12.58 6.15 -16.81
CA MET A 14 -13.21 6.32 -15.50
C MET A 14 -14.11 7.55 -15.50
N ARG A 15 -15.31 7.38 -14.91
CA ARG A 15 -16.30 8.45 -14.75
C ARG A 15 -16.46 8.79 -13.27
N VAL A 16 -16.54 10.07 -12.97
CA VAL A 16 -16.84 10.59 -11.62
C VAL A 16 -18.31 10.95 -11.51
N GLN A 17 -18.91 10.74 -10.34
CA GLN A 17 -20.36 10.96 -10.13
C GLN A 17 -20.74 12.44 -10.16
N ASP A 18 -19.94 13.29 -9.51
CA ASP A 18 -20.10 14.74 -9.53
C ASP A 18 -18.86 15.39 -10.17
N PRO A 19 -18.84 15.55 -11.51
CA PRO A 19 -17.70 16.12 -12.20
C PRO A 19 -17.46 17.58 -11.85
N ALA A 20 -18.50 18.36 -11.54
CA ALA A 20 -18.35 19.77 -11.21
C ALA A 20 -17.69 19.94 -9.83
N LYS A 21 -18.12 19.16 -8.83
CA LYS A 21 -17.49 19.18 -7.50
C LYS A 21 -16.07 18.62 -7.54
N TYR A 22 -15.83 17.57 -8.32
CA TYR A 22 -14.49 17.01 -8.50
C TYR A 22 -13.53 18.05 -9.10
N ALA A 23 -13.95 18.74 -10.18
CA ALA A 23 -13.15 19.78 -10.81
C ALA A 23 -12.94 20.99 -9.89
N GLU A 24 -13.91 21.37 -9.06
CA GLU A 24 -13.75 22.42 -8.05
C GLU A 24 -12.61 22.10 -7.09
N VAL A 25 -12.60 20.90 -6.50
CA VAL A 25 -11.55 20.48 -5.56
C VAL A 25 -10.20 20.43 -6.27
N LEU A 26 -10.14 19.82 -7.45
CA LEU A 26 -8.91 19.66 -8.22
C LEU A 26 -8.29 21.01 -8.60
N LEU A 27 -9.11 21.93 -9.10
CA LEU A 27 -8.66 23.25 -9.54
C LEU A 27 -8.26 24.14 -8.37
N ASN A 28 -8.90 24.01 -7.20
CA ASN A 28 -8.44 24.74 -6.02
C ASN A 28 -7.12 24.20 -5.44
N ILE A 29 -6.79 22.92 -5.66
CA ILE A 29 -5.46 22.37 -5.36
C ILE A 29 -4.43 22.91 -6.35
N ALA A 30 -4.75 22.89 -7.65
CA ALA A 30 -3.80 23.27 -8.71
C ALA A 30 -3.63 24.80 -8.87
N ARG A 31 -4.68 25.58 -8.58
CA ARG A 31 -4.80 27.03 -8.84
C ARG A 31 -5.51 27.72 -7.65
N PRO A 32 -4.87 27.76 -6.47
CA PRO A 32 -5.52 28.20 -5.22
C PRO A 32 -5.94 29.67 -5.21
N THR A 33 -5.38 30.52 -6.08
CA THR A 33 -5.69 31.95 -6.16
C THR A 33 -6.90 32.28 -7.03
N GLU A 34 -7.41 31.32 -7.81
CA GLU A 34 -8.45 31.55 -8.82
C GLU A 34 -9.89 31.32 -8.33
N ASN A 35 -10.06 30.92 -7.07
CA ASN A 35 -11.35 30.71 -6.38
C ASN A 35 -12.36 29.94 -7.24
N TRP A 36 -12.06 28.68 -7.55
CA TRP A 36 -12.93 27.85 -8.36
C TRP A 36 -14.14 27.36 -7.55
N THR A 37 -15.33 27.39 -8.18
CA THR A 37 -16.58 26.88 -7.59
C THR A 37 -17.27 25.94 -8.57
N ALA A 38 -18.02 24.94 -8.07
CA ALA A 38 -18.81 24.06 -8.92
C ALA A 38 -19.79 24.82 -9.82
N ASP A 39 -20.36 25.94 -9.36
CA ASP A 39 -21.26 26.76 -10.17
C ASP A 39 -20.53 27.49 -11.29
N LYS A 40 -19.32 28.02 -11.03
CA LYS A 40 -18.45 28.58 -12.08
C LYS A 40 -18.16 27.53 -13.14
N ILE A 41 -17.89 26.29 -12.72
CA ILE A 41 -17.59 25.18 -13.63
C ILE A 41 -18.81 24.76 -14.45
N LYS A 42 -19.98 24.63 -13.82
CA LYS A 42 -21.23 24.29 -14.53
C LYS A 42 -21.59 25.32 -15.60
N ARG A 43 -21.31 26.61 -15.37
CA ARG A 43 -21.53 27.67 -16.36
C ARG A 43 -20.66 27.54 -17.61
N MET A 44 -19.56 26.79 -17.55
CA MET A 44 -18.68 26.51 -18.70
C MET A 44 -19.20 25.34 -19.55
N PHE A 45 -20.23 24.61 -19.11
CA PHE A 45 -20.77 23.49 -19.87
C PHE A 45 -21.57 23.96 -21.08
N GLY A 46 -21.42 23.25 -22.20
CA GLY A 46 -22.21 23.48 -23.42
C GLY A 46 -21.70 24.61 -24.34
N THR A 47 -20.68 25.36 -23.93
CA THR A 47 -20.09 26.45 -24.74
C THR A 47 -18.96 25.99 -25.68
N GLY A 48 -18.63 24.69 -25.67
CA GLY A 48 -17.50 24.10 -26.39
C GLY A 48 -16.50 23.42 -25.46
N GLU A 49 -15.48 22.77 -26.04
CA GLU A 49 -14.39 22.18 -25.28
C GLU A 49 -13.43 23.27 -24.78
N GLN A 50 -13.01 23.17 -23.52
CA GLN A 50 -12.08 24.09 -22.89
C GLN A 50 -11.01 23.31 -22.13
N ASP A 51 -9.75 23.58 -22.48
CA ASP A 51 -8.61 23.02 -21.77
C ASP A 51 -8.13 23.97 -20.68
N ILE A 52 -8.11 23.48 -19.44
CA ILE A 52 -7.62 24.21 -18.27
C ILE A 52 -6.32 23.56 -17.80
N GLN A 53 -5.20 24.26 -17.99
CA GLN A 53 -3.90 23.78 -17.56
C GLN A 53 -3.76 23.77 -16.04
N LEU A 54 -3.29 22.63 -15.52
CA LEU A 54 -2.92 22.45 -14.11
C LEU A 54 -1.42 22.78 -13.97
N PRO A 55 -1.06 23.92 -13.36
CA PRO A 55 0.36 24.30 -13.22
C PRO A 55 1.10 23.40 -12.23
N ALA A 56 0.38 22.82 -11.26
CA ALA A 56 0.90 21.82 -10.34
C ALA A 56 0.63 20.41 -10.86
N GLN A 57 1.63 19.54 -10.80
CA GLN A 57 1.48 18.11 -11.11
C GLN A 57 0.64 17.43 -10.02
N ILE A 58 -0.45 16.77 -10.45
CA ILE A 58 -1.30 15.96 -9.57
C ILE A 58 -1.10 14.49 -9.92
N TRP A 59 -0.66 13.70 -8.94
CA TRP A 59 -0.43 12.27 -9.13
C TRP A 59 -1.74 11.50 -9.03
N VAL A 60 -1.98 10.63 -10.00
CA VAL A 60 -3.14 9.72 -10.01
C VAL A 60 -2.61 8.30 -9.87
N LEU A 61 -2.78 7.71 -8.69
CA LEU A 61 -2.46 6.30 -8.43
C LEU A 61 -3.76 5.50 -8.41
N LEU A 62 -3.93 4.63 -9.41
CA LEU A 62 -5.01 3.66 -9.42
C LEU A 62 -4.56 2.36 -8.76
N THR A 63 -5.31 1.92 -7.74
CA THR A 63 -5.12 0.62 -7.12
C THR A 63 -6.39 -0.23 -7.25
N TYR A 64 -6.22 -1.54 -7.29
CA TYR A 64 -7.30 -2.50 -7.26
C TYR A 64 -7.18 -3.32 -5.97
N GLN A 65 -8.14 -3.14 -5.07
CA GLN A 65 -8.12 -3.76 -3.74
C GLN A 65 -9.49 -4.37 -3.45
N ASN A 66 -9.51 -5.69 -3.27
CA ASN A 66 -10.74 -6.43 -2.95
C ASN A 66 -10.97 -6.55 -1.45
N ALA A 67 -9.98 -6.21 -0.63
CA ALA A 67 -10.08 -6.17 0.82
C ALA A 67 -9.38 -4.92 1.36
N PHE A 68 -10.05 -4.17 2.24
CA PHE A 68 -9.50 -3.00 2.92
C PHE A 68 -10.17 -2.81 4.28
N VAL A 69 -9.58 -2.00 5.14
CA VAL A 69 -10.16 -1.63 6.44
C VAL A 69 -10.73 -0.23 6.33
N ASP A 70 -11.98 -0.04 6.74
CA ASP A 70 -12.62 1.28 6.74
C ASP A 70 -12.16 2.15 7.93
N GLU A 71 -12.63 3.40 7.96
CA GLU A 71 -12.29 4.36 9.02
C GLU A 71 -12.77 3.91 10.42
N ALA A 72 -13.75 3.01 10.50
CA ALA A 72 -14.24 2.43 11.75
C ALA A 72 -13.42 1.19 12.19
N GLY A 73 -12.36 0.83 11.45
CA GLY A 73 -11.54 -0.34 11.75
C GLY A 73 -12.16 -1.66 11.30
N LYS A 74 -13.24 -1.65 10.52
CA LYS A 74 -13.92 -2.86 10.07
C LYS A 74 -13.38 -3.34 8.72
N LEU A 75 -13.13 -4.65 8.62
CA LEU A 75 -12.76 -5.29 7.36
C LEU A 75 -13.90 -5.23 6.35
N GLN A 76 -13.60 -4.67 5.19
CA GLN A 76 -14.46 -4.56 4.03
C GLN A 76 -13.93 -5.44 2.91
N ILE A 77 -14.76 -6.34 2.40
CA ILE A 77 -14.45 -7.17 1.23
C ILE A 77 -15.35 -6.73 0.07
N ARG A 78 -14.80 -6.73 -1.14
CA ARG A 78 -15.46 -6.39 -2.40
C ARG A 78 -15.31 -7.53 -3.40
N ARG A 79 -16.23 -7.59 -4.35
CA ARG A 79 -16.25 -8.63 -5.39
C ARG A 79 -15.06 -8.46 -6.33
N ASP A 80 -14.37 -9.56 -6.62
CA ASP A 80 -13.29 -9.61 -7.60
C ASP A 80 -13.82 -9.63 -9.05
N ILE A 81 -14.17 -8.45 -9.57
CA ILE A 81 -14.81 -8.32 -10.89
C ILE A 81 -13.85 -8.74 -12.04
N TYR A 82 -12.54 -8.55 -11.85
CA TYR A 82 -11.54 -8.92 -12.85
C TYR A 82 -10.93 -10.31 -12.65
N ASN A 83 -11.43 -11.08 -11.67
CA ASN A 83 -10.96 -12.42 -11.38
C ASN A 83 -9.42 -12.48 -11.22
N LEU A 84 -8.83 -11.44 -10.62
CA LEU A 84 -7.38 -11.34 -10.39
C LEU A 84 -6.96 -12.22 -9.23
N ASP A 85 -7.76 -12.32 -8.17
CA ASP A 85 -7.43 -13.09 -6.97
C ASP A 85 -7.37 -14.57 -7.29
N ASN A 86 -8.35 -15.09 -8.05
CA ASN A 86 -8.37 -16.50 -8.46
C ASN A 86 -7.16 -16.84 -9.36
N ARG A 87 -6.78 -15.93 -10.27
CA ARG A 87 -5.59 -16.12 -11.13
C ARG A 87 -4.31 -16.13 -10.31
N THR A 88 -4.17 -15.18 -9.39
CA THR A 88 -3.03 -15.11 -8.47
C THR A 88 -2.95 -16.35 -7.59
N LEU A 89 -4.08 -16.81 -7.03
CA LEU A 89 -4.13 -18.04 -6.23
C LEU A 89 -3.74 -19.28 -7.04
N ALA A 90 -4.20 -19.38 -8.29
CA ALA A 90 -3.81 -20.48 -9.17
C ALA A 90 -2.30 -20.44 -9.44
N ALA A 91 -1.73 -19.27 -9.76
CA ALA A 91 -0.30 -19.09 -9.97
C ALA A 91 0.51 -19.48 -8.72
N ILE A 92 0.10 -19.00 -7.54
CA ILE A 92 0.76 -19.33 -6.26
C ILE A 92 0.72 -20.84 -6.01
N LYS A 93 -0.40 -21.53 -6.29
CA LYS A 93 -0.51 -22.99 -6.10
C LYS A 93 0.37 -23.77 -7.07
N THR A 94 0.48 -23.31 -8.31
CA THR A 94 1.31 -23.96 -9.34
C THR A 94 2.80 -23.73 -9.09
N GLU A 95 3.21 -22.52 -8.73
CA GLU A 95 4.62 -22.21 -8.41
C GLU A 95 5.06 -22.84 -7.08
N ARG A 96 4.15 -22.93 -6.10
CA ARG A 96 4.37 -23.67 -4.85
C ARG A 96 3.93 -25.12 -4.96
N GLY A 97 4.02 -25.74 -6.14
CA GLY A 97 3.82 -27.17 -6.30
C GLY A 97 4.60 -27.90 -5.21
N MET A 98 3.90 -28.49 -4.23
CA MET A 98 4.44 -29.13 -3.02
C MET A 98 4.93 -28.18 -1.90
N ILE A 99 4.04 -27.38 -1.29
CA ILE A 99 4.20 -27.14 0.16
C ILE A 99 3.47 -28.28 0.86
N GLU A 100 4.22 -29.32 1.23
CA GLU A 100 3.79 -30.29 2.24
C GLU A 100 3.17 -29.53 3.42
N PRO A 101 1.99 -29.92 3.91
CA PRO A 101 1.49 -29.34 5.15
C PRO A 101 2.58 -29.49 6.22
N PRO A 102 2.81 -28.47 7.08
CA PRO A 102 3.77 -28.62 8.16
C PRO A 102 3.40 -29.88 8.93
N GLN A 103 4.27 -30.90 8.88
CA GLN A 103 4.08 -32.15 9.59
C GLN A 103 3.73 -31.79 11.03
N GLU A 104 2.52 -32.16 11.46
CA GLU A 104 2.07 -31.95 12.84
C GLU A 104 3.08 -32.68 13.72
N ARG A 105 3.97 -31.92 14.36
CA ARG A 105 4.88 -32.48 15.35
C ARG A 105 4.01 -32.95 16.49
N LYS A 106 3.65 -34.23 16.46
CA LYS A 106 3.09 -34.96 17.58
C LYS A 106 3.99 -34.61 18.75
N ARG A 107 3.46 -33.84 19.72
CA ARG A 107 4.19 -33.50 20.95
C ARG A 107 4.54 -34.85 21.58
N GLU A 108 5.78 -35.28 21.41
CA GLU A 108 6.33 -36.32 22.26
C GLU A 108 6.30 -35.73 23.66
N GLU A 109 5.46 -36.33 24.50
CA GLU A 109 5.36 -36.03 25.91
C GLU A 109 6.77 -36.13 26.49
N ALA A 110 7.28 -34.98 26.94
CA ALA A 110 8.61 -34.87 27.50
C ALA A 110 8.71 -35.78 28.73
N VAL A 111 9.28 -36.97 28.55
CA VAL A 111 9.81 -37.77 29.65
C VAL A 111 10.97 -37.00 30.23
N ALA A 112 10.73 -36.41 31.39
CA ALA A 112 11.73 -35.73 32.17
C ALA A 112 12.91 -36.67 32.44
N THR A 113 14.08 -36.33 31.91
CA THR A 113 15.34 -36.73 32.53
C THR A 113 16.33 -35.58 32.45
N SER A 114 16.73 -35.19 33.66
CA SER A 114 17.76 -34.24 34.01
C SER A 114 19.08 -34.49 33.28
N GLN A 115 19.64 -33.45 32.66
CA GLN A 115 21.06 -33.09 32.84
C GLN A 115 21.37 -31.69 32.28
N ARG A 116 21.76 -30.78 33.17
CA ARG A 116 22.27 -29.44 32.87
C ARG A 116 23.68 -29.51 32.26
N ARG A 117 23.90 -28.81 31.13
CA ARG A 117 25.21 -28.25 30.72
C ARG A 117 25.01 -26.87 30.06
N PRO A 118 25.89 -25.89 30.27
CA PRO A 118 25.69 -24.51 29.78
C PRO A 118 26.29 -24.34 28.37
N GLY A 119 25.59 -23.62 27.49
CA GLY A 119 26.14 -23.28 26.18
C GLY A 119 25.19 -22.50 25.28
N VAL A 120 25.51 -21.20 25.10
CA VAL A 120 25.15 -20.31 23.99
C VAL A 120 23.66 -19.93 23.85
N ALA A 121 23.34 -18.69 24.23
CA ALA A 121 22.06 -18.06 23.95
C ALA A 121 21.87 -17.83 22.43
N PRO A 122 20.70 -18.17 21.85
CA PRO A 122 20.41 -17.81 20.47
C PRO A 122 20.17 -16.30 20.41
N ARG A 123 20.87 -15.62 19.49
CA ARG A 123 20.53 -14.24 19.13
C ARG A 123 19.16 -14.26 18.46
N ASN A 124 18.14 -13.79 19.17
CA ASN A 124 16.85 -13.46 18.59
C ASN A 124 17.03 -12.22 17.71
N VAL A 125 17.33 -12.41 16.43
CA VAL A 125 17.12 -11.38 15.41
C VAL A 125 15.70 -11.53 14.91
N SER A 126 14.87 -10.52 15.20
CA SER A 126 13.51 -10.46 14.66
C SER A 126 13.60 -10.24 13.15
N PHE A 127 12.88 -11.06 12.38
CA PHE A 127 12.78 -10.95 10.91
C PHE A 127 12.43 -9.53 10.44
N PHE A 128 11.61 -8.81 11.21
CA PHE A 128 11.19 -7.45 10.90
C PHE A 128 12.35 -6.43 10.94
N GLU A 129 13.35 -6.67 11.79
CA GLU A 129 14.53 -5.81 11.94
C GLU A 129 15.51 -5.98 10.77
N ALA A 130 15.62 -7.20 10.24
CA ALA A 130 16.41 -7.50 9.05
C ALA A 130 15.80 -6.93 7.75
N LEU A 131 14.47 -6.84 7.69
CA LEU A 131 13.76 -6.38 6.50
C LEU A 131 13.62 -4.86 6.40
N PHE A 132 13.55 -4.15 7.54
CA PHE A 132 13.26 -2.70 7.56
C PHE A 132 14.35 -1.81 8.19
N GLY A 133 15.45 -2.36 8.73
CA GLY A 133 16.66 -1.59 9.00
C GLY A 133 16.54 -0.44 10.01
N PHE A 134 15.55 -0.45 10.90
CA PHE A 134 15.40 0.56 11.94
C PHE A 134 16.08 0.12 13.23
N GLY A 135 17.37 0.45 13.40
CA GLY A 135 18.00 0.31 14.72
C GLY A 135 19.52 0.12 14.76
N ARG A 136 20.32 1.06 14.28
CA ARG A 136 21.68 1.27 14.82
C ARG A 136 21.97 2.76 14.98
N PRO A 137 22.24 3.26 16.21
CA PRO A 137 22.91 4.54 16.34
C PRO A 137 24.35 4.40 15.83
N MET A 138 24.71 5.29 14.90
CA MET A 138 26.04 5.39 14.31
C MET A 138 27.06 5.80 15.40
N GLN A 139 27.87 4.87 15.90
CA GLN A 139 28.99 5.21 16.78
C GLN A 139 30.05 5.97 15.97
N ALA A 140 30.32 7.22 16.38
CA ALA A 140 31.36 8.06 15.81
C ALA A 140 32.75 7.40 16.00
N ARG A 141 33.56 7.41 14.95
CA ARG A 141 34.97 6.97 14.98
C ARG A 141 35.83 7.97 15.76
N PRO A 142 36.80 7.52 16.59
CA PRO A 142 37.79 8.41 17.19
C PRO A 142 38.82 8.86 16.13
N VAL A 143 39.19 10.14 16.17
CA VAL A 143 40.23 10.76 15.34
C VAL A 143 41.61 10.52 15.98
N PRO A 144 42.63 10.03 15.26
CA PRO A 144 43.98 9.90 15.81
C PRO A 144 44.72 11.25 15.87
N PRO A 145 45.64 11.45 16.84
CA PRO A 145 46.30 12.74 17.05
C PRO A 145 47.33 13.07 15.96
N ARG A 146 47.47 14.38 15.71
CA ARG A 146 48.47 14.99 14.80
C ARG A 146 49.89 14.63 15.23
N GLY A 147 50.62 13.96 14.34
CA GLY A 147 52.08 13.85 14.41
C GLY A 147 52.75 15.03 13.70
N ILE A 148 53.51 15.80 14.44
CA ILE A 148 54.48 16.80 13.95
C ILE A 148 55.79 16.06 13.70
N THR A 149 56.35 16.16 12.50
CA THR A 149 57.80 15.95 12.27
C THR A 149 58.29 16.85 11.14
N ARG A 150 59.11 17.81 11.59
CA ARG A 150 60.27 18.52 11.01
C ARG A 150 60.42 18.66 9.49
#